data_AF-A0A8H4L9N2-F1
#
_entry.id   AF-A0A8H4L9N2-F1
#
_cell.length_a   1.000
_cell.length_b   1.000
_cell.length_c   1.000
_cell.angle_alpha   90.00
_cell.angle_beta   90.00
_cell.angle_gamma   90.00
#
_symmetry.space_group_name_H-M   'P 1'
#
loop_
_entity.id
_entity.type
_entity.pdbx_description
1 polymer ?
#
loop_
_entity_poly.entity_id
_entity_poly.type
_entity_poly.pdbx_seq_one_letter_code
_entity_poly.pdbx_strand_id
1 'polypeptide(L)'
;MRSRASFRRQQRETADVTRDLVHDAYRTTGMLAIQRVVERVTEASEESQGIIRAGLECHLYPFQPRQKQVDAIWHLVFKKEDLLLTAKTSFGKSVIFQAAPLFRRGGIGLIIIPLDRIGQEQCIKIQRLPGARPVFINGRTDKTDLLA
;
A
#
# COMPACT_ATOMS: atom_id res chain seq x y z
N MET A 1 26.61 16.25 20.21
CA MET A 1 26.28 14.81 20.36
C MET A 1 25.07 14.67 21.26
N ARG A 2 23.96 14.09 20.79
CA ARG A 2 22.79 13.79 21.64
C ARG A 2 23.11 12.58 22.54
N SER A 3 22.72 12.65 23.82
CA SER A 3 22.93 11.57 24.80
C SER A 3 22.12 10.32 24.43
N ARG A 4 22.63 9.11 24.71
CA ARG A 4 21.92 7.83 24.52
C ARG A 4 20.53 7.82 25.18
N ALA A 5 20.36 8.53 26.29
CA ALA A 5 19.07 8.65 26.98
C ALA A 5 18.05 9.49 26.17
N SER A 6 18.52 10.57 25.54
CA SER A 6 17.67 11.43 24.71
C SER A 6 17.17 10.70 23.45
N PHE A 7 18.01 9.85 22.86
CA PHE A 7 17.64 9.04 21.69
C PHE A 7 16.58 7.98 22.05
N ARG A 8 16.74 7.28 23.19
CA ARG A 8 15.77 6.29 23.67
C ARG A 8 14.40 6.92 24.00
N ARG A 9 14.39 8.13 24.56
CA ARG A 9 13.15 8.86 24.86
C ARG A 9 12.42 9.23 23.57
N GLN A 10 13.15 9.78 22.59
CA GLN A 10 12.59 10.13 21.29
C GLN A 10 12.01 8.91 20.56
N GLN A 11 12.70 7.75 20.59
CA GLN A 11 12.16 6.52 20.00
C GLN A 11 10.87 6.02 20.67
N ARG A 12 10.74 6.15 22.00
CA ARG A 12 9.51 5.80 22.72
C ARG A 12 8.35 6.72 22.35
N GLU A 13 8.59 8.02 22.29
CA GLU A 13 7.58 9.00 21.90
C GLU A 13 7.09 8.75 20.45
N THR A 14 7.98 8.44 19.51
CA THR A 14 7.60 8.08 18.13
C THR A 14 6.78 6.78 18.07
N ALA A 15 7.14 5.78 18.89
CA ALA A 15 6.42 4.50 18.95
C ALA A 15 4.99 4.69 19.50
N ASP A 16 4.82 5.46 20.58
CA ASP A 16 3.50 5.72 21.15
C ASP A 16 2.60 6.48 20.17
N VAL A 17 3.13 7.51 19.49
CA VAL A 17 2.39 8.21 18.42
C VAL A 17 2.00 7.27 17.30
N THR A 18 2.88 6.34 16.89
CA THR A 18 2.56 5.40 15.82
C THR A 18 1.43 4.44 16.22
N ARG A 19 1.38 4.00 17.49
CA ARG A 19 0.30 3.14 17.99
C ARG A 19 -1.04 3.84 17.95
N ASP A 20 -1.09 5.11 18.32
CA ASP A 20 -2.32 5.91 18.21
C ASP A 20 -2.77 6.01 16.76
N LEU A 21 -1.85 6.24 15.82
CA LEU A 21 -2.16 6.26 14.38
C LEU A 21 -2.66 4.92 13.85
N VAL A 22 -2.11 3.79 14.33
CA VAL A 22 -2.61 2.46 13.98
C VAL A 22 -4.05 2.27 14.47
N HIS A 23 -4.32 2.67 15.71
CA HIS A 23 -5.66 2.60 16.27
C HIS A 23 -6.65 3.50 15.53
N ASP A 24 -6.24 4.72 15.14
CA ASP A 24 -7.01 5.60 14.26
C ASP A 24 -7.30 4.92 12.92
N ALA A 25 -6.31 4.25 12.32
CA ALA A 25 -6.45 3.57 11.02
C ALA A 25 -7.58 2.54 11.03
N TYR A 26 -7.70 1.74 12.09
CA TYR A 26 -8.78 0.74 12.24
C TYR A 26 -10.17 1.34 12.43
N ARG A 27 -10.26 2.62 12.81
CA ARG A 27 -11.54 3.33 12.99
C ARG A 27 -11.93 4.19 11.79
N THR A 28 -11.12 4.17 10.72
CA THR A 28 -11.39 4.96 9.51
C THR A 28 -12.57 4.40 8.72
N THR A 29 -13.23 5.27 7.95
CA THR A 29 -14.41 4.95 7.13
C THR A 29 -14.08 4.68 5.66
N GLY A 30 -12.82 4.79 5.26
CA GLY A 30 -12.41 4.56 3.88
C GLY A 30 -10.92 4.82 3.62
N MET A 31 -10.47 4.43 2.42
CA MET A 31 -9.06 4.59 2.01
C MET A 31 -8.54 6.02 2.04
N LEU A 32 -9.38 7.03 1.80
CA LEU A 32 -8.95 8.43 1.87
C LEU A 32 -8.50 8.82 3.30
N ALA A 33 -9.15 8.26 4.32
CA ALA A 33 -8.77 8.48 5.71
C ALA A 33 -7.50 7.69 6.07
N ILE A 34 -7.35 6.45 5.57
CA ILE A 34 -6.09 5.69 5.69
C ILE A 34 -4.92 6.47 5.09
N GLN A 35 -5.08 7.05 3.90
CA GLN A 35 -4.03 7.85 3.26
C GLN A 35 -3.61 9.06 4.12
N ARG A 36 -4.57 9.74 4.79
CA ARG A 36 -4.25 10.82 5.74
C ARG A 36 -3.43 10.32 6.93
N VAL A 37 -3.73 9.12 7.44
CA VAL A 37 -2.96 8.50 8.51
C VAL A 37 -1.54 8.18 8.03
N VAL A 38 -1.39 7.60 6.84
CA VAL A 38 -0.08 7.33 6.21
C VAL A 38 0.75 8.61 6.05
N GLU A 39 0.13 9.73 5.69
CA GLU A 39 0.80 11.04 5.54
C GLU A 39 1.29 11.62 6.88
N ARG A 40 0.69 11.24 8.01
CA ARG A 40 1.11 11.68 9.35
C ARG A 40 2.31 10.91 9.90
N VAL A 41 2.62 9.74 9.34
CA VAL A 41 3.79 8.95 9.75
C VAL A 41 5.05 9.56 9.16
N THR A 42 5.92 10.07 10.03
CA THR A 42 7.19 10.72 9.64
C THR A 42 8.35 9.74 9.49
N GLU A 43 8.37 8.67 10.30
CA GLU A 43 9.43 7.66 10.32
C GLU A 43 8.83 6.26 10.19
N ALA A 44 9.47 5.42 9.39
CA ALA A 44 9.06 4.03 9.22
C ALA A 44 9.40 3.22 10.49
N SER A 45 8.38 2.77 11.21
CA SER A 45 8.52 1.82 12.33
C SER A 45 7.77 0.52 12.01
N GLU A 46 8.16 -0.59 12.63
CA GLU A 46 7.44 -1.86 12.46
C GLU A 46 5.96 -1.75 12.87
N GLU A 47 5.65 -0.91 13.86
CA GLU A 47 4.29 -0.66 14.33
C GLU A 47 3.40 -0.05 13.22
N SER A 48 3.97 0.77 12.32
CA SER A 48 3.22 1.35 11.20
C SER A 48 2.73 0.32 10.16
N GLN A 49 3.17 -0.95 10.24
CA GLN A 49 2.55 -2.05 9.50
C GLN A 49 1.06 -2.21 9.83
N GLY A 50 0.63 -1.85 11.04
CA GLY A 50 -0.77 -1.87 11.45
C GLY A 50 -1.66 -0.98 10.58
N ILE A 51 -1.14 0.14 10.07
CA ILE A 51 -1.86 1.05 9.17
C ILE A 51 -2.11 0.38 7.82
N ILE A 52 -1.12 -0.33 7.29
CA ILE A 52 -1.25 -1.12 6.05
C ILE A 52 -2.28 -2.22 6.23
N ARG A 53 -2.21 -2.95 7.35
CA ARG A 53 -3.15 -4.01 7.69
C ARG A 53 -4.58 -3.48 7.74
N ALA A 54 -4.83 -2.37 8.43
CA ALA A 54 -6.14 -1.72 8.51
C ALA A 54 -6.66 -1.33 7.11
N GLY A 55 -5.82 -0.74 6.25
CA GLY A 55 -6.23 -0.39 4.88
C GLY A 55 -6.63 -1.61 4.05
N LEU A 56 -5.86 -2.70 4.14
CA LEU A 56 -6.15 -3.93 3.40
C LEU A 56 -7.44 -4.61 3.88
N GLU A 57 -7.56 -4.81 5.19
CA GLU A 57 -8.63 -5.60 5.81
C GLU A 57 -9.95 -4.85 5.90
N CYS A 58 -9.93 -3.56 6.25
CA CYS A 58 -11.15 -2.79 6.45
C CYS A 58 -11.70 -2.20 5.15
N HIS A 59 -10.85 -1.95 4.13
CA HIS A 59 -11.24 -1.09 3.00
C HIS A 59 -10.99 -1.65 1.61
N LEU A 60 -10.04 -2.57 1.42
CA LEU A 60 -9.65 -3.03 0.07
C LEU A 60 -10.06 -4.46 -0.24
N TYR A 61 -9.97 -5.37 0.73
CA TYR A 61 -10.19 -6.79 0.49
C TYR A 61 -11.09 -7.42 1.56
N PRO A 62 -11.98 -8.35 1.19
CA PRO A 62 -12.87 -9.04 2.13
C PRO A 62 -12.18 -10.19 2.88
N PHE A 63 -10.85 -10.18 2.96
CA PHE A 63 -10.07 -11.25 3.57
C PHE A 63 -8.90 -10.67 4.36
N GLN A 64 -8.45 -11.43 5.36
CA GLN A 64 -7.32 -11.03 6.18
C GLN A 64 -6.00 -11.08 5.38
N PRO A 65 -5.22 -9.99 5.33
CA PRO A 65 -3.95 -9.98 4.61
C PRO A 65 -2.89 -10.80 5.35
N ARG A 66 -2.10 -11.56 4.57
CA ARG A 66 -0.95 -12.30 5.10
C ARG A 66 0.13 -11.33 5.55
N GLN A 67 0.82 -11.62 6.65
CA GLN A 67 1.87 -10.74 7.18
C GLN A 67 2.89 -10.33 6.11
N LYS A 68 3.40 -11.28 5.32
CA LYS A 68 4.35 -10.98 4.22
C LYS A 68 3.80 -10.06 3.12
N GLN A 69 2.49 -9.95 2.94
CA GLN A 69 1.89 -8.97 2.03
C GLN A 69 1.88 -7.58 2.67
N VAL A 70 1.54 -7.52 3.97
CA VAL A 70 1.61 -6.29 4.78
C VAL A 70 3.05 -5.75 4.79
N ASP A 71 4.03 -6.61 5.07
CA ASP A 71 5.45 -6.25 5.10
C ASP A 71 5.92 -5.67 3.76
N ALA A 72 5.52 -6.30 2.66
CA ALA A 72 5.90 -5.86 1.32
C ALA A 72 5.30 -4.49 0.97
N ILE A 73 4.01 -4.28 1.26
CA ILE A 73 3.37 -2.99 1.01
C ILE A 73 3.93 -1.92 1.95
N TRP A 74 4.14 -2.24 3.22
CA TRP A 74 4.76 -1.34 4.19
C TRP A 74 6.15 -0.89 3.74
N HIS A 75 6.97 -1.82 3.23
CA HIS A 75 8.28 -1.51 2.67
C HIS A 75 8.18 -0.52 1.50
N LEU A 76 7.29 -0.78 0.54
CA LEU A 76 7.09 0.13 -0.61
C LEU A 76 6.54 1.51 -0.19
N VAL A 77 5.63 1.56 0.79
CA VAL A 77 4.91 2.78 1.18
C VAL A 77 5.73 3.67 2.12
N PHE A 78 6.41 3.08 3.11
CA PHE A 78 7.11 3.81 4.17
C PHE A 78 8.61 3.85 3.96
N LYS A 79 9.25 2.72 3.62
CA LYS A 79 10.70 2.71 3.36
C LYS A 79 11.03 3.30 1.99
N LYS A 80 10.15 3.14 1.00
CA LYS A 80 10.34 3.63 -0.38
C LYS A 80 11.64 3.08 -1.00
N GLU A 81 11.94 1.83 -0.69
CA GLU A 81 13.08 1.10 -1.19
C GLU A 81 12.61 0.00 -2.16
N ASP A 82 13.50 -0.42 -3.05
CA ASP A 82 13.24 -1.54 -3.96
C ASP A 82 13.00 -2.83 -3.17
N LEU A 83 12.14 -3.71 -3.72
CA LEU A 83 11.78 -4.97 -3.09
C LEU A 83 11.73 -6.10 -4.11
N LEU A 84 12.56 -7.12 -3.91
CA LEU A 84 12.46 -8.39 -4.61
C LEU A 84 11.66 -9.39 -3.78
N LEU A 85 10.50 -9.82 -4.30
CA LEU A 85 9.61 -10.76 -3.62
C LEU A 85 9.61 -12.14 -4.31
N THR A 86 10.18 -13.12 -3.64
CA THR A 86 10.09 -14.53 -4.04
C THR A 86 8.99 -15.22 -3.25
N ALA A 87 7.93 -15.67 -3.92
CA ALA A 87 6.84 -16.39 -3.29
C ALA A 87 6.19 -17.40 -4.24
N LYS A 88 5.71 -18.51 -3.66
CA LYS A 88 4.98 -19.56 -4.39
C LYS A 88 3.77 -19.03 -5.17
N THR A 89 3.30 -19.80 -6.15
CA THR A 89 1.96 -19.60 -6.73
C THR A 89 0.91 -19.63 -5.61
N SER A 90 -0.26 -19.01 -5.83
CA SER A 90 -1.31 -18.81 -4.81
C SER A 90 -0.89 -18.07 -3.53
N PHE A 91 0.30 -17.44 -3.50
CA PHE A 91 0.68 -16.55 -2.41
C PHE A 91 -0.24 -15.32 -2.29
N GLY A 92 -0.85 -14.89 -3.41
CA GLY A 92 -1.58 -13.63 -3.48
C GLY A 92 -0.65 -12.44 -3.73
N LYS A 93 0.43 -12.62 -4.51
CA LYS A 93 1.41 -11.57 -4.82
C LYS A 93 0.76 -10.31 -5.40
N SER A 94 -0.30 -10.47 -6.18
CA SER A 94 -1.00 -9.35 -6.84
C SER A 94 -1.53 -8.31 -5.87
N VAL A 95 -1.94 -8.71 -4.66
CA VAL A 95 -2.41 -7.77 -3.61
C VAL A 95 -1.41 -6.64 -3.39
N ILE A 96 -0.11 -6.93 -3.49
CA ILE A 96 0.96 -5.97 -3.19
C ILE A 96 0.97 -4.85 -4.22
N PHE A 97 1.09 -5.18 -5.52
CA PHE A 97 1.16 -4.14 -6.56
C PHE A 97 -0.21 -3.51 -6.86
N GLN A 98 -1.32 -4.19 -6.55
CA GLN A 98 -2.66 -3.62 -6.68
C GLN A 98 -2.95 -2.58 -5.59
N ALA A 99 -2.54 -2.86 -4.34
CA ALA A 99 -2.88 -2.03 -3.19
C ALA A 99 -1.86 -0.94 -2.87
N ALA A 100 -0.57 -1.17 -3.09
CA ALA A 100 0.49 -0.25 -2.67
C ALA A 100 0.26 1.21 -3.14
N PRO A 101 -0.12 1.48 -4.41
CA PRO A 101 -0.40 2.85 -4.86
C PRO A 101 -1.56 3.52 -4.11
N LEU A 102 -2.51 2.73 -3.60
CA LEU A 102 -3.72 3.24 -2.94
C LEU A 102 -3.45 3.76 -1.52
N PHE A 103 -2.28 3.51 -0.94
CA PHE A 103 -1.91 4.02 0.39
C PHE A 103 -1.36 5.46 0.37
N ARG A 104 -1.16 6.05 -0.82
CA ARG A 104 -0.74 7.45 -0.98
C ARG A 104 -1.79 8.22 -1.77
N ARG A 105 -2.09 9.45 -1.36
CA ARG A 105 -2.93 10.33 -2.17
C ARG A 105 -2.27 10.59 -3.51
N GLY A 106 -3.04 10.44 -4.59
CA GLY A 106 -2.53 10.57 -5.95
C GLY A 106 -1.46 9.53 -6.31
N GLY A 107 -1.35 8.43 -5.57
CA GLY A 107 -0.39 7.37 -5.86
C GLY A 107 -0.65 6.75 -7.24
N ILE A 108 0.39 6.70 -8.07
CA ILE A 108 0.36 6.08 -9.39
C ILE A 108 1.26 4.85 -9.35
N GLY A 109 0.76 3.72 -9.85
CA GLY A 109 1.52 2.48 -10.01
C GLY A 109 1.64 2.10 -11.48
N LEU A 110 2.88 1.95 -11.97
CA LEU A 110 3.14 1.35 -13.27
C LEU A 110 3.42 -0.14 -13.09
N ILE A 111 2.54 -0.99 -13.59
CA ILE A 111 2.62 -2.45 -13.44
C ILE A 111 2.91 -3.05 -14.81
N ILE A 112 4.12 -3.59 -14.98
CA ILE A 112 4.54 -4.24 -16.23
C ILE A 112 4.17 -5.72 -16.16
N ILE A 113 3.30 -6.16 -17.08
CA ILE A 113 2.84 -7.55 -17.16
C ILE A 113 3.13 -8.05 -18.58
N PRO A 114 3.84 -9.18 -18.74
CA PRO A 114 4.27 -9.64 -20.06
C PRO A 114 3.15 -10.25 -20.91
N LEU A 115 2.00 -10.57 -20.31
CA LEU A 115 0.90 -11.27 -20.97
C LEU A 115 -0.39 -10.45 -20.89
N ASP A 116 -0.93 -10.08 -22.05
CA ASP A 116 -2.13 -9.24 -22.17
C ASP A 116 -3.32 -9.77 -21.38
N ARG A 117 -3.61 -11.07 -21.51
CA ARG A 117 -4.73 -11.71 -20.80
C ARG A 117 -4.61 -11.55 -19.28
N ILE A 118 -3.41 -11.75 -18.75
CA ILE A 118 -3.16 -11.56 -17.32
C ILE A 118 -3.33 -10.08 -16.95
N GLY A 119 -2.82 -9.17 -17.79
CA GLY A 119 -2.94 -7.73 -17.59
C GLY A 119 -4.40 -7.27 -17.51
N GLN A 120 -5.24 -7.70 -18.45
CA GLN A 120 -6.68 -7.41 -18.46
C GLN A 120 -7.38 -7.96 -17.21
N GLU A 121 -7.09 -9.21 -16.82
CA GLU A 121 -7.64 -9.80 -15.59
C GLU A 121 -7.23 -9.02 -14.33
N GLN A 122 -5.99 -8.52 -14.27
CA GLN A 122 -5.56 -7.66 -13.16
C GLN A 122 -6.28 -6.30 -13.21
N CYS A 123 -6.43 -5.69 -14.38
CA CYS A 123 -7.12 -4.42 -14.56
C CYS A 123 -8.57 -4.49 -14.05
N ILE A 124 -9.30 -5.55 -14.43
CA ILE A 124 -10.67 -5.80 -13.95
C ILE A 124 -10.73 -5.95 -12.43
N LYS A 125 -9.75 -6.62 -11.81
CA LYS A 125 -9.67 -6.76 -10.36
C LYS A 125 -9.39 -5.43 -9.67
N ILE A 126 -8.46 -4.63 -10.20
CA ILE A 126 -8.12 -3.32 -9.65
C ILE A 126 -9.30 -2.35 -9.78
N GLN A 127 -10.08 -2.42 -10.86
CA GLN A 127 -11.24 -1.56 -11.09
C GLN A 127 -12.30 -1.69 -9.97
N ARG A 128 -12.32 -2.84 -9.28
CA ARG A 128 -13.23 -3.11 -8.16
C ARG A 128 -12.72 -2.58 -6.83
N LEU A 129 -11.47 -2.13 -6.75
CA LEU A 129 -10.89 -1.59 -5.51
C LEU A 129 -11.35 -0.14 -5.30
N PRO A 130 -11.83 0.22 -4.11
CA PRO A 130 -12.25 1.58 -3.80
C PRO A 130 -11.14 2.62 -4.04
N GLY A 131 -11.44 3.64 -4.84
CA GLY A 131 -10.52 4.73 -5.16
C GLY A 131 -9.50 4.41 -6.27
N ALA A 132 -9.49 3.20 -6.83
CA ALA A 132 -8.62 2.85 -7.93
C ALA A 132 -9.17 3.32 -9.29
N ARG A 133 -8.27 3.68 -10.20
CA ARG A 133 -8.58 4.07 -11.60
C ARG A 133 -7.57 3.40 -12.54
N PRO A 134 -7.62 2.07 -12.70
CA PRO A 134 -6.65 1.37 -13.54
C PRO A 134 -6.90 1.66 -15.02
N VAL A 135 -5.82 1.68 -15.79
CA VAL A 135 -5.84 1.71 -17.25
C VAL A 135 -4.92 0.61 -17.75
N PHE A 136 -5.37 -0.18 -18.71
CA PHE A 136 -4.57 -1.21 -19.34
C PHE A 136 -4.08 -0.73 -20.71
N ILE A 137 -2.76 -0.61 -20.84
CA ILE A 137 -2.09 -0.16 -22.07
C ILE A 137 -1.32 -1.33 -22.66
N ASN A 138 -1.55 -1.63 -23.94
CA ASN A 138 -0.82 -2.66 -24.69
C ASN A 138 -0.52 -2.18 -26.12
N GLY A 139 0.06 -3.06 -26.94
CA GLY A 139 0.42 -2.74 -28.33
C GLY A 139 -0.76 -2.40 -29.25
N ARG A 140 -2.01 -2.56 -28.79
CA ARG A 140 -3.24 -2.21 -29.53
C ARG A 140 -3.93 -0.97 -29.00
N THR A 141 -3.45 -0.38 -27.90
CA THR A 141 -4.00 0.86 -27.36
C THR A 141 -3.68 2.00 -28.31
N ASP A 142 -4.71 2.52 -28.98
CA ASP A 142 -4.55 3.68 -29.86
C ASP A 142 -4.39 4.96 -29.02
N LYS A 143 -3.58 5.91 -29.51
CA LYS A 143 -3.18 7.11 -28.76
C LYS A 143 -4.32 8.14 -28.65
N THR A 144 -5.39 7.96 -29.42
CA THR A 144 -6.40 8.99 -29.69
C THR A 144 -7.65 8.84 -28.82
N ASP A 145 -7.99 7.63 -28.38
CA ASP A 145 -9.23 7.35 -27.64
C ASP A 145 -9.16 7.67 -26.13
N LEU A 146 -7.96 7.91 -25.58
CA LEU A 146 -7.74 8.15 -24.15
C LEU A 146 -7.63 9.65 -23.77
N LEU A 147 -7.74 10.56 -24.75
CA LEU A 147 -7.67 12.02 -24.56
C LEU A 147 -9.02 12.74 -24.77
N ALA A 148 -10.11 12.01 -25.00
CA ALA A 148 -11.46 12.53 -25.17
C ALA A 148 -12.28 12.43 -23.88
#